data_AF-A0A1J4RSJ8-F1
#
_entry.id   AF-A0A1J4RSJ8-F1
#
_cell.length_a   1.000
_cell.length_b   1.000
_cell.length_c   1.000
_cell.angle_alpha   90.00
_cell.angle_beta   90.00
_cell.angle_gamma   90.00
#
_symmetry.space_group_name_H-M   'P 1'
#
loop_
_entity.id
_entity.type
_entity.pdbx_description
1 polymer ?
#
loop_
_entity_poly.entity_id
_entity_poly.type
_entity_poly.pdbx_seq_one_letter_code
_entity_poly.pdbx_strand_id
1 'polypeptide(L)'
;MLTAKVKVTPRENYAPILPVAIPDLQEVKAFANTLHAAGNYWKGEYLGWQAEYTPGNNEKPIDSNMQFTPADFWIGESGIWFFSLMWEHGKNKEPVEFLDERGLVQTA
;
A
#
# COMPACT_ATOMS: atom_id res chain seq x y z
N MET A 1 -21.78 -12.22 1.93
CA MET A 1 -20.65 -12.30 1.00
C MET A 1 -19.50 -12.95 1.74
N LEU A 2 -18.93 -14.03 1.21
CA LEU A 2 -17.77 -14.70 1.81
C LEU A 2 -16.51 -14.19 1.09
N THR A 3 -15.61 -13.56 1.82
CA THR A 3 -14.28 -13.20 1.29
C THR A 3 -13.36 -14.40 1.49
N ALA A 4 -12.79 -14.92 0.41
CA ALA A 4 -11.84 -16.03 0.43
C ALA A 4 -10.60 -15.67 -0.37
N LYS A 5 -9.43 -16.06 0.12
CA LYS A 5 -8.15 -15.92 -0.60
C LYS A 5 -7.82 -17.24 -1.28
N VAL A 6 -7.52 -17.19 -2.58
CA VAL A 6 -7.13 -18.36 -3.36
C VAL A 6 -5.63 -18.33 -3.59
N LYS A 7 -4.95 -19.41 -3.20
CA LYS A 7 -3.55 -19.63 -3.59
C LYS A 7 -3.53 -20.19 -5.01
N VAL A 8 -2.97 -19.43 -5.95
CA VAL A 8 -2.75 -19.88 -7.32
C VAL A 8 -1.39 -20.59 -7.38
N THR A 9 -1.38 -21.87 -7.71
CA THR A 9 -0.15 -22.62 -7.95
C THR A 9 0.31 -22.38 -9.39
N PRO A 10 1.52 -21.85 -9.64
CA PRO A 10 2.05 -21.68 -10.99
C PRO A 10 2.10 -23.03 -11.71
N ARG A 11 1.63 -23.07 -12.96
CA ARG A 11 1.85 -24.19 -13.89
C ARG A 11 2.43 -23.62 -15.17
N GLU A 12 3.25 -24.41 -15.87
CA GLU A 12 3.78 -23.99 -17.17
C GLU A 12 2.63 -23.57 -18.11
N ASN A 13 2.79 -22.41 -18.76
CA ASN A 13 1.83 -21.83 -19.70
C ASN A 13 0.42 -21.59 -19.13
N TYR A 14 0.27 -21.45 -17.80
CA TYR A 14 -1.00 -21.15 -17.15
C TYR A 14 -0.90 -19.83 -16.36
N ALA A 15 -1.46 -18.76 -16.92
CA ALA A 15 -1.58 -17.45 -16.29
C ALA A 15 -3.07 -17.12 -16.09
N PRO A 16 -3.69 -17.57 -14.98
CA PRO A 16 -5.10 -17.30 -14.74
C PRO A 16 -5.32 -15.80 -14.50
N ILE A 17 -6.34 -15.26 -15.14
CA ILE A 17 -6.85 -13.91 -14.86
C ILE A 17 -7.97 -14.06 -13.83
N LEU A 18 -7.79 -13.45 -12.66
CA LEU A 18 -8.77 -13.47 -11.59
C LEU A 18 -9.37 -12.07 -11.40
N PRO A 19 -10.69 -11.96 -11.23
CA PRO A 19 -11.30 -10.69 -10.86
C PRO A 19 -10.84 -10.29 -9.45
N VAL A 20 -10.44 -9.03 -9.30
CA VAL A 20 -10.06 -8.44 -8.02
C VAL A 20 -10.88 -7.17 -7.77
N ALA A 21 -11.14 -6.88 -6.50
CA ALA A 21 -11.74 -5.61 -6.11
C ALA A 21 -10.63 -4.57 -5.94
N ILE A 22 -10.67 -3.51 -6.74
CA ILE A 22 -9.76 -2.37 -6.62
C ILE A 22 -10.46 -1.30 -5.77
N PRO A 23 -9.89 -0.91 -4.62
CA PRO A 23 -10.50 0.09 -3.76
C PRO A 23 -10.35 1.50 -4.35
N ASP A 24 -11.26 2.39 -3.95
CA ASP A 24 -11.17 3.81 -4.31
C ASP A 24 -9.96 4.47 -3.61
N LEU A 25 -9.11 5.16 -4.38
CA LEU A 25 -7.89 5.75 -3.83
C LEU A 25 -8.15 6.89 -2.83
N GLN A 26 -9.27 7.62 -2.94
CA GLN A 26 -9.62 8.65 -1.96
C GLN A 26 -9.98 8.02 -0.62
N GLU A 27 -10.70 6.88 -0.63
CA GLU A 27 -10.99 6.11 0.57
C GLU A 27 -9.70 5.58 1.23
N VAL A 28 -8.79 5.03 0.43
CA VAL A 28 -7.48 4.55 0.91
C VAL A 28 -6.65 5.69 1.53
N LYS A 29 -6.61 6.86 0.87
CA LYS A 29 -5.91 8.05 1.40
C LYS A 29 -6.53 8.56 2.69
N ALA A 30 -7.86 8.59 2.78
CA ALA A 30 -8.55 8.99 4.02
C ALA A 30 -8.22 8.05 5.19
N PHE A 31 -8.18 6.74 4.93
CA PHE A 31 -7.78 5.75 5.92
C PHE A 31 -6.31 5.93 6.37
N ALA A 32 -5.38 6.06 5.41
CA ALA A 32 -3.97 6.28 5.69
C ALA A 32 -3.74 7.58 6.48
N ASN A 33 -4.44 8.66 6.14
CA ASN A 33 -4.38 9.93 6.88
C ASN A 33 -4.89 9.79 8.32
N THR A 34 -5.91 8.94 8.55
CA THR A 34 -6.40 8.64 9.90
C THR A 34 -5.34 7.91 10.73
N LEU A 35 -4.65 6.92 10.14
CA LEU A 35 -3.52 6.24 10.79
C LEU A 35 -2.36 7.20 11.05
N HIS A 36 -2.07 8.08 10.08
CA HIS A 36 -1.00 9.06 10.19
C HIS A 36 -1.24 10.06 11.33
N ALA A 37 -2.48 10.55 11.45
CA ALA A 37 -2.89 11.42 12.55
C ALA A 37 -2.77 10.74 13.91
N ALA A 38 -3.10 9.44 14.00
CA ALA A 38 -2.95 8.65 15.21
C ALA A 38 -1.47 8.40 15.57
N GLY A 39 -0.59 8.27 14.58
CA GLY A 39 0.86 8.18 14.77
C GLY A 39 1.36 6.88 15.38
N ASN A 40 0.51 5.85 15.48
CA ASN A 40 0.88 4.53 15.99
C ASN A 40 1.08 3.55 14.85
N TYR A 41 2.03 2.64 14.99
CA TYR A 41 2.19 1.50 14.07
C TYR A 41 0.88 0.73 13.91
N TRP A 42 0.57 0.36 12.67
CA TRP A 42 -0.59 -0.46 12.36
C TRP A 42 -0.28 -1.42 11.21
N LYS A 43 -0.76 -2.66 11.32
CA LYS A 43 -0.67 -3.67 10.28
C LYS A 43 -1.93 -4.51 10.27
N GLY A 44 -2.46 -4.79 9.09
CA GLY A 44 -3.66 -5.59 8.98
C GLY A 44 -4.16 -5.73 7.55
N GLU A 45 -5.46 -5.93 7.44
CA GLU A 45 -6.16 -5.96 6.16
C GLU A 45 -7.11 -4.79 6.08
N TYR A 46 -7.15 -4.13 4.92
CA TYR A 46 -8.10 -3.08 4.59
C TYR A 46 -8.65 -3.34 3.19
N LEU A 47 -9.98 -3.35 3.04
CA LEU A 47 -10.68 -3.60 1.77
C LEU A 47 -10.21 -4.88 1.04
N GLY A 48 -9.85 -5.92 1.80
CA GLY A 48 -9.39 -7.21 1.26
C GLY A 48 -7.90 -7.30 0.93
N TRP A 49 -7.14 -6.21 1.09
CA TRP A 49 -5.71 -6.13 0.82
C TRP A 49 -4.89 -6.02 2.10
N GLN A 50 -3.70 -6.64 2.11
CA GLN A 50 -2.73 -6.40 3.19
C GLN A 50 -2.29 -4.95 3.15
N ALA A 51 -2.14 -4.36 4.33
CA ALA A 51 -1.71 -2.98 4.49
C ALA A 51 -0.93 -2.79 5.78
N GLU A 52 -0.06 -1.79 5.78
CA GLU A 52 0.76 -1.43 6.92
C GLU A 52 0.99 0.08 6.93
N TYR A 53 1.02 0.64 8.14
CA TYR A 53 1.44 2.01 8.40
C TYR A 53 2.58 1.97 9.42
N THR A 54 3.69 2.57 9.04
CA THR A 54 4.84 2.77 9.93
C THR A 54 4.97 4.26 10.23
N PRO A 55 4.95 4.65 11.51
CA PRO A 55 5.18 6.05 11.87
C PRO A 55 6.63 6.42 11.60
N GLY A 56 6.82 7.63 11.08
CA GLY A 56 8.14 8.21 10.91
C GLY A 56 8.81 8.50 12.24
N ASN A 57 10.13 8.60 12.22
CA ASN A 57 10.95 8.97 13.36
C ASN A 57 12.03 9.98 12.95
N ASN A 58 12.60 10.65 13.94
CA ASN A 58 13.62 11.68 13.70
C ASN A 58 15.00 11.10 13.38
N GLU A 59 15.17 9.78 13.42
CA GLU A 59 16.45 9.14 13.13
C GLU A 59 16.65 9.08 11.63
N LYS A 60 17.85 9.46 11.21
CA LYS A 60 18.26 9.36 9.83
C LYS A 60 18.54 7.88 9.47
N PRO A 61 17.99 7.35 8.36
CA PRO A 61 18.36 6.03 7.89
C PRO A 61 19.86 5.93 7.57
N ILE A 62 20.48 4.80 7.92
CA ILE A 62 21.89 4.52 7.61
C ILE A 62 22.09 4.61 6.09
N ASP A 63 23.19 5.24 5.67
CA ASP A 63 23.58 5.42 4.26
C ASP A 63 22.55 6.15 3.37
N SER A 64 21.62 6.91 3.95
CA SER A 64 20.67 7.75 3.22
C SER A 64 21.09 9.23 3.20
N ASN A 65 20.59 10.01 2.24
CA ASN A 65 20.66 11.48 2.28
C ASN A 65 19.44 12.12 2.98
N MET A 66 18.49 11.29 3.43
CA MET A 66 17.33 11.75 4.19
C MET A 66 17.74 12.38 5.53
N GLN A 67 16.94 13.33 6.00
CA GLN A 67 17.16 14.01 7.27
C GLN A 67 16.48 13.30 8.45
N PHE A 68 15.50 12.44 8.16
CA PHE A 68 14.70 11.68 9.12
C PHE A 68 14.10 10.46 8.40
N THR A 69 13.59 9.48 9.14
CA THR A 69 12.86 8.35 8.56
C THR A 69 11.40 8.75 8.41
N PRO A 70 10.87 8.88 7.18
CA PRO A 70 9.50 9.31 6.98
C PRO A 70 8.50 8.28 7.47
N ALA A 71 7.28 8.73 7.74
CA ALA A 71 6.16 7.81 7.87
C ALA A 71 5.83 7.24 6.49
N ASP A 72 5.41 6.00 6.45
CA ASP A 72 4.93 5.35 5.23
C ASP A 72 3.66 4.54 5.50
N PHE A 73 2.81 4.49 4.48
CA PHE A 73 1.67 3.59 4.41
C PHE A 73 1.76 2.85 3.09
N TRP A 74 1.43 1.56 3.09
CA TRP A 74 1.24 0.81 1.87
C TRP A 74 0.05 -0.15 1.99
N ILE A 75 -0.52 -0.48 0.84
CA ILE A 75 -1.62 -1.44 0.70
C ILE A 75 -1.47 -2.19 -0.63
N GLY A 76 -1.80 -3.47 -0.61
CA GLY A 76 -1.80 -4.31 -1.81
C GLY A 76 -0.56 -5.20 -1.93
N GLU A 77 -0.35 -5.71 -3.14
CA GLU A 77 0.75 -6.61 -3.48
C GLU A 77 1.39 -6.13 -4.80
N SER A 78 2.67 -5.78 -4.75
CA SER A 78 3.37 -5.28 -5.93
C SER A 78 3.38 -6.31 -7.06
N GLY A 79 3.22 -5.84 -8.29
CA GLY A 79 3.04 -6.68 -9.47
C GLY A 79 1.59 -7.17 -9.70
N ILE A 80 0.68 -6.98 -8.74
CA ILE A 80 -0.77 -7.16 -8.93
C ILE A 80 -1.45 -5.78 -8.94
N TRP A 81 -1.61 -5.21 -7.75
CA TRP A 81 -2.06 -3.86 -7.48
C TRP A 81 -1.47 -3.45 -6.14
N PHE A 82 -0.79 -2.32 -6.10
CA PHE A 82 -0.15 -1.81 -4.89
C PHE A 82 -0.18 -0.29 -4.88
N PHE A 83 -0.48 0.29 -3.72
CA PHE A 83 -0.48 1.73 -3.51
C PHE A 83 0.29 2.06 -2.23
N SER A 84 1.11 3.11 -2.27
CA SER A 84 1.81 3.60 -1.09
C SER A 84 1.83 5.13 -1.01
N LEU A 85 1.98 5.60 0.22
CA LEU A 85 2.10 6.99 0.62
C LEU A 85 3.33 7.14 1.51
N MET A 86 4.17 8.13 1.25
CA MET A 86 5.35 8.41 2.07
C MET A 86 5.44 9.90 2.40
N TRP A 87 5.49 10.23 3.69
CA TRP A 87 5.59 11.62 4.19
C TRP A 87 7.05 12.12 4.18
N GLU A 88 7.73 12.03 3.03
CA GLU A 88 9.15 12.34 2.89
C GLU A 88 9.50 13.82 3.07
N HIS A 89 8.52 14.72 2.95
CA HIS A 89 8.70 16.15 3.19
C HIS A 89 8.30 16.58 4.61
N GLY A 90 7.92 15.63 5.46
CA GLY A 90 7.64 15.84 6.88
C GLY A 90 6.19 15.52 7.25
N LYS A 91 5.98 15.31 8.56
CA LYS A 91 4.70 14.86 9.15
C LYS A 91 3.48 15.70 8.77
N ASN A 92 3.64 17.00 8.55
CA ASN A 92 2.53 17.91 8.26
C ASN A 92 2.49 18.34 6.78
N LYS A 93 3.10 17.56 5.88
CA LYS A 93 3.09 17.79 4.43
C LYS A 93 2.29 16.71 3.74
N GLU A 94 1.89 16.96 2.49
CA GLU A 94 1.28 15.93 1.65
C GLU A 94 2.28 14.78 1.42
N PRO A 95 1.82 13.52 1.48
CA PRO A 95 2.66 12.38 1.16
C PRO A 95 2.94 12.32 -0.34
N VAL A 96 4.09 11.75 -0.69
CA VAL A 96 4.37 11.29 -2.05
C VAL A 96 3.63 9.98 -2.29
N GLU A 97 2.96 9.90 -3.43
CA GLU A 97 2.13 8.74 -3.80
C GLU A 97 2.85 7.86 -4.82
N PHE A 98 2.65 6.56 -4.71
CA PHE A 98 3.08 5.60 -5.73
C PHE A 98 1.99 4.55 -5.96
N LEU A 99 1.70 4.27 -7.23
CA LEU A 99 0.72 3.28 -7.66
C LEU A 99 1.38 2.30 -8.65
N ASP A 100 1.30 1.02 -8.35
CA ASP A 100 1.69 -0.08 -9.23
C ASP A 100 0.44 -0.86 -9.62
N GLU A 101 0.02 -0.71 -10.88
CA GLU A 101 -1.15 -1.36 -11.47
C GLU A 101 -0.78 -2.31 -12.63
N ARG A 102 0.49 -2.71 -12.74
CA ARG A 102 1.01 -3.48 -13.89
C ARG A 102 0.40 -4.88 -14.02
N GLY A 103 -0.16 -5.42 -12.94
CA GLY A 103 -0.85 -6.70 -12.95
C GLY A 103 -2.31 -6.62 -13.40
N LEU A 104 -2.86 -5.41 -13.54
CA LEU A 104 -4.24 -5.22 -13.98
C LEU A 104 -4.35 -5.39 -15.49
N VAL A 105 -5.36 -6.16 -15.91
CA VAL A 105 -5.72 -6.31 -17.32
C VAL A 105 -7.08 -5.67 -17.55
N GLN A 106 -7.17 -4.74 -18.51
CA GLN A 106 -8.45 -4.17 -18.90
C GLN A 106 -9.24 -5.22 -19.69
N THR A 107 -10.42 -5.57 -19.19
CA THR A 107 -11.41 -6.31 -19.97
C THR A 107 -12.23 -5.32 -20.79
N ALA A 108 -12.22 -5.48 -22.11
CA ALA A 108 -13.02 -4.71 -23.05
C ALA A 108 -14.53 -4.92 -22.85
#